data_AF-A0A2D6WR39-F1
#
_entry.id   AF-A0A2D6WR39-F1
#
_cell.length_a   1.000
_cell.length_b   1.000
_cell.length_c   1.000
_cell.angle_alpha   90.00
_cell.angle_beta   90.00
_cell.angle_gamma   90.00
#
_symmetry.space_group_name_H-M   'P 1'
#
loop_
_entity.id
_entity.type
_entity.pdbx_description
1 polymer ?
#
loop_
_entity_poly.entity_id
_entity_poly.type
_entity_poly.pdbx_seq_one_letter_code
_entity_poly.pdbx_strand_id
1 'polypeptide(L)'
;MQESPDSPNSLLRRWLLILVLLSLAPITITAPYVLLEPDQPEEVVPFPEDLVPQPEGYLLVVLDGVGENIMRDSTMMPKLAERLDEQAVLSVTTGPLTLSATCVREMMTGVPNAPIDGLKNFNMGHPGGFDPWILAAASEQHSVGMIGSYVMGNMYGDSPNIEFVNTFQGHADYYEGDRATGAILEEWLVDGRHNVIAAHFSGPDKVGHKWGTVSEEYRNKMLDMDQHLSSLLRFVPANWTVVVTADHGMTASGSHGSAEADTRNVLALVSGPGIDASARAEAAQLDLAALMLYDLGLDFPSQVHGRVPLSLLSISLDDRDKVEAWNWEAALHRHVFFHPEDAEIYRVAEINWQGIEGDPVSIRPLDVFISIAVLSATFLLAYKWLQQGQSTSKKEQQHLLLLGGIVVASVWFHGHLSFSAMIPRAIGAGGVVWLVASSLGRTPPLALKGTSNFFKPFPWLLGLLMLTLFFFDLSRGLLVLLVAWVVFWSVGAMTGQAKQHAPSSKTVHLLAVLVSLLLGSLRLWYALLPMFLLVTGLALEKTAQRRPQHERVSVWTIWCLLVLSLSYVHRRILGDHHLLKLVNLAPSNVFSALVLAVMLILFSV
;
A
#
# COMPACT_ATOMS: atom_id res chain seq x y z
N MET A 1 44.36 -34.33 13.59
CA MET A 1 44.31 -32.85 13.50
C MET A 1 42.86 -32.45 13.83
N GLN A 2 42.55 -32.33 15.11
CA GLN A 2 41.22 -31.94 15.60
C GLN A 2 41.15 -30.43 15.49
N GLU A 3 40.26 -29.90 14.64
CA GLU A 3 39.94 -28.46 14.65
C GLU A 3 39.52 -28.07 16.07
N SER A 4 40.09 -26.99 16.60
CA SER A 4 39.63 -26.48 17.89
C SER A 4 38.14 -26.12 17.76
N PRO A 5 37.32 -26.38 18.81
CA PRO A 5 35.89 -26.07 18.77
C PRO A 5 35.58 -24.58 18.51
N ASP A 6 36.59 -23.71 18.59
CA ASP A 6 36.53 -22.25 18.44
C ASP A 6 37.21 -21.73 17.15
N SER A 7 37.34 -22.55 16.10
CA SER A 7 37.78 -22.02 14.80
C SER A 7 36.75 -21.01 14.24
N PRO A 8 37.15 -19.89 13.63
CA PRO A 8 36.22 -18.89 13.06
C PRO A 8 35.17 -19.50 12.10
N ASN A 9 35.55 -20.59 11.42
CA ASN A 9 34.69 -21.34 10.51
C ASN A 9 33.63 -22.20 11.23
N SER A 10 33.93 -22.77 12.40
CA SER A 10 32.93 -23.50 13.21
C SER A 10 31.86 -22.55 13.74
N LEU A 11 32.26 -21.31 14.07
CA LEU A 11 31.41 -20.26 14.61
C LEU A 11 30.47 -19.67 13.55
N LEU A 12 30.98 -19.38 12.35
CA LEU A 12 30.14 -18.92 11.23
C LEU A 12 29.09 -19.99 10.87
N ARG A 13 29.48 -21.27 10.85
CA ARG A 13 28.55 -22.39 10.59
C ARG A 13 27.44 -22.50 11.64
N ARG A 14 27.76 -22.33 12.93
CA ARG A 14 26.74 -22.32 14.01
C ARG A 14 25.75 -21.15 13.86
N TRP A 15 26.24 -19.99 13.45
CA TRP A 15 25.40 -18.82 13.21
C TRP A 15 24.49 -18.96 11.99
N LEU A 16 25.02 -19.49 10.89
CA LEU A 16 24.22 -19.84 9.73
C LEU A 16 23.13 -20.83 10.11
N LEU A 17 23.45 -21.85 10.94
CA LEU A 17 22.45 -22.79 11.44
C LEU A 17 21.36 -22.10 12.29
N ILE A 18 21.75 -21.22 13.22
CA ILE A 18 20.80 -20.47 14.06
C ILE A 18 19.90 -19.58 13.20
N LEU A 19 20.45 -18.85 12.23
CA LEU A 19 19.66 -18.02 11.32
C LEU A 19 18.71 -18.84 10.47
N VAL A 20 19.16 -19.99 9.95
CA VAL A 20 18.30 -20.94 9.24
C VAL A 20 17.16 -21.40 10.15
N LEU A 21 17.45 -21.84 11.37
CA LEU A 21 16.43 -22.29 12.33
C LEU A 21 15.43 -21.18 12.69
N LEU A 22 15.89 -19.95 12.90
CA LEU A 22 15.05 -18.80 13.17
C LEU A 22 14.20 -18.38 11.96
N SER A 23 14.67 -18.68 10.74
CA SER A 23 13.94 -18.42 9.50
C SER A 23 12.91 -19.49 9.15
N LEU A 24 12.99 -20.70 9.72
CA LEU A 24 12.08 -21.79 9.38
C LEU A 24 10.61 -21.40 9.61
N ALA A 25 10.24 -20.93 10.81
CA ALA A 25 8.85 -20.57 11.10
C ALA A 25 8.33 -19.44 10.18
N PRO A 26 9.04 -18.32 9.97
CA PRO A 26 8.65 -17.34 8.97
C PRO A 26 8.50 -17.93 7.56
N ILE A 27 9.42 -18.80 7.12
CA ILE A 27 9.39 -19.38 5.76
C ILE A 27 8.26 -20.40 5.59
N THR A 28 7.92 -21.17 6.62
CA THR A 28 6.93 -22.25 6.52
C THR A 28 5.52 -21.84 6.90
N ILE A 29 5.34 -20.77 7.68
CA ILE A 29 4.02 -20.37 8.21
C ILE A 29 3.61 -19.00 7.65
N THR A 30 4.48 -18.00 7.75
CA THR A 30 4.15 -16.61 7.38
C THR A 30 4.32 -16.36 5.89
N ALA A 31 5.44 -16.79 5.31
CA ALA A 31 5.74 -16.55 3.90
C ALA A 31 4.71 -17.17 2.94
N PRO A 32 4.21 -18.41 3.14
CA PRO A 32 3.17 -18.96 2.27
C PRO A 32 1.89 -18.13 2.32
N TYR A 33 1.45 -17.72 3.51
CA TYR A 33 0.26 -16.87 3.67
C TYR A 33 0.42 -15.48 3.03
N VAL A 34 1.64 -14.92 3.10
CA VAL A 34 1.91 -13.59 2.55
C VAL A 34 2.15 -13.61 1.05
N LEU A 35 2.71 -14.71 0.51
CA LEU A 35 3.22 -14.76 -0.87
C LEU A 35 2.36 -15.60 -1.82
N LEU A 36 1.48 -16.46 -1.31
CA LEU A 36 0.59 -17.28 -2.12
C LEU A 36 -0.82 -16.69 -2.09
N GLU A 37 -1.53 -16.85 -3.20
CA GLU A 37 -2.96 -16.60 -3.23
C GLU A 37 -3.68 -17.80 -2.60
N PRO A 38 -4.71 -17.56 -1.78
CA PRO A 38 -5.54 -18.65 -1.26
C PRO A 38 -6.35 -19.27 -2.39
N ASP A 39 -6.46 -20.60 -2.38
CA ASP A 39 -7.42 -21.32 -3.23
C ASP A 39 -8.84 -20.79 -2.97
N GLN A 40 -9.68 -20.78 -3.99
CA GLN A 40 -11.08 -20.36 -3.90
C GLN A 40 -12.02 -21.56 -4.15
N PRO A 41 -13.20 -21.58 -3.54
CA PRO A 41 -14.20 -22.61 -3.82
C PRO A 41 -14.77 -22.43 -5.24
N GLU A 42 -15.02 -23.55 -5.92
CA GLU A 42 -15.52 -23.57 -7.30
C GLU A 42 -17.04 -23.77 -7.40
N GLU A 43 -17.71 -24.02 -6.26
CA GLU A 43 -19.14 -24.30 -6.23
C GLU A 43 -19.96 -23.06 -6.61
N VAL A 44 -21.10 -23.28 -7.24
CA VAL A 44 -22.01 -22.23 -7.71
C VAL A 44 -23.43 -22.59 -7.26
N VAL A 45 -24.10 -21.66 -6.60
CA VAL A 45 -25.48 -21.81 -6.11
C VAL A 45 -26.44 -21.23 -7.16
N PRO A 46 -27.33 -22.04 -7.77
CA PRO A 46 -28.21 -21.58 -8.84
C PRO A 46 -29.08 -20.39 -8.44
N PHE A 47 -29.32 -19.48 -9.39
CA PHE A 47 -30.27 -18.39 -9.16
C PHE A 47 -31.69 -18.94 -8.89
N PRO A 48 -32.45 -18.41 -7.92
CA PRO A 48 -33.77 -18.96 -7.59
C PRO A 48 -34.76 -18.87 -8.76
N GLU A 49 -35.34 -20.01 -9.18
CA GLU A 49 -36.24 -20.10 -10.34
C GLU A 49 -37.49 -19.22 -10.26
N ASP A 50 -37.96 -18.94 -9.04
CA ASP A 50 -39.16 -18.13 -8.79
C ASP A 50 -38.89 -16.62 -8.83
N LEU A 51 -37.62 -16.21 -8.90
CA LEU A 51 -37.23 -14.80 -8.99
C LEU A 51 -37.02 -14.42 -10.46
N VAL A 52 -37.53 -13.24 -10.83
CA VAL A 52 -37.35 -12.69 -12.17
C VAL A 52 -36.44 -11.46 -12.07
N PRO A 53 -35.27 -11.48 -12.74
CA PRO A 53 -34.40 -10.32 -12.84
C PRO A 53 -35.16 -9.13 -13.42
N GLN A 54 -35.06 -7.96 -12.78
CA GLN A 54 -35.76 -6.76 -13.22
C GLN A 54 -34.99 -5.98 -14.30
N PRO A 55 -33.67 -5.79 -14.18
CA PRO A 55 -32.86 -5.11 -15.19
C PRO A 55 -32.57 -5.97 -16.44
N GLU A 56 -32.46 -5.33 -17.61
CA GLU A 56 -32.01 -5.97 -18.87
C GLU A 56 -30.52 -5.71 -19.18
N GLY A 57 -29.87 -4.91 -18.35
CA GLY A 57 -28.47 -4.55 -18.50
C GLY A 57 -27.89 -3.91 -17.25
N TYR A 58 -26.58 -3.76 -17.24
CA TYR A 58 -25.81 -3.31 -16.08
C TYR A 58 -24.66 -2.42 -16.51
N LEU A 59 -24.53 -1.24 -15.90
CA LEU A 59 -23.40 -0.33 -16.08
C LEU A 59 -22.71 -0.07 -14.74
N LEU A 60 -21.44 -0.49 -14.64
CA LEU A 60 -20.54 -0.08 -13.57
C LEU A 60 -19.63 1.05 -14.04
N VAL A 61 -19.68 2.19 -13.36
CA VAL A 61 -18.73 3.29 -13.52
C VAL A 61 -17.84 3.38 -12.29
N VAL A 62 -16.53 3.27 -12.49
CA VAL A 62 -15.52 3.37 -11.42
C VAL A 62 -14.68 4.62 -11.61
N LEU A 63 -14.65 5.48 -10.60
CA LEU A 63 -13.80 6.66 -10.51
C LEU A 63 -12.56 6.35 -9.65
N ASP A 64 -11.38 6.27 -10.27
CA ASP A 64 -10.11 5.95 -9.59
C ASP A 64 -9.76 7.05 -8.57
N GLY A 65 -9.63 6.71 -7.29
CA GLY A 65 -9.14 7.61 -6.24
C GLY A 65 -10.12 8.68 -5.74
N VAL A 66 -11.43 8.52 -5.94
CA VAL A 66 -12.46 9.49 -5.52
C VAL A 66 -13.17 9.04 -4.22
N GLY A 67 -12.73 9.58 -3.08
CA GLY A 67 -13.30 9.25 -1.77
C GLY A 67 -14.72 9.79 -1.54
N GLU A 68 -15.42 9.24 -0.56
CA GLU A 68 -16.78 9.63 -0.17
C GLU A 68 -16.89 11.15 0.09
N ASN A 69 -15.89 11.72 0.75
CA ASN A 69 -15.83 13.16 1.05
C ASN A 69 -15.86 14.02 -0.22
N ILE A 70 -15.28 13.55 -1.32
CA ILE A 70 -15.27 14.26 -2.61
C ILE A 70 -16.59 14.02 -3.35
N MET A 71 -17.12 12.80 -3.33
CA MET A 71 -18.39 12.47 -3.99
C MET A 71 -19.59 13.24 -3.41
N ARG A 72 -19.55 13.58 -2.11
CA ARG A 72 -20.56 14.41 -1.44
C ARG A 72 -20.33 15.92 -1.58
N ASP A 73 -19.16 16.36 -2.02
CA ASP A 73 -18.81 17.77 -2.06
C ASP A 73 -19.40 18.45 -3.30
N SER A 74 -20.47 19.23 -3.11
CA SER A 74 -21.13 19.97 -4.19
C SER A 74 -20.26 21.04 -4.85
N THR A 75 -19.12 21.41 -4.27
CA THR A 75 -18.15 22.32 -4.88
C THR A 75 -17.17 21.62 -5.82
N MET A 76 -17.07 20.29 -5.71
CA MET A 76 -16.20 19.40 -6.49
C MET A 76 -17.00 18.60 -7.52
N MET A 77 -18.13 18.01 -7.12
CA MET A 77 -19.02 17.17 -7.93
C MET A 77 -20.49 17.61 -7.78
N PRO A 78 -20.86 18.82 -8.22
CA PRO A 78 -22.20 19.38 -8.00
C PRO A 78 -23.34 18.49 -8.54
N LYS A 79 -23.17 17.84 -9.68
CA LYS A 79 -24.22 17.03 -10.30
C LYS A 79 -24.35 15.66 -9.66
N LEU A 80 -23.23 15.04 -9.27
CA LEU A 80 -23.28 13.82 -8.47
C LEU A 80 -23.93 14.11 -7.11
N ALA A 81 -23.60 15.25 -6.48
CA ALA A 81 -24.20 15.67 -5.22
C ALA A 81 -25.71 15.88 -5.33
N GLU A 82 -26.21 16.44 -6.45
CA GLU A 82 -27.65 16.55 -6.73
C GLU A 82 -28.32 15.16 -6.83
N ARG A 83 -27.65 14.20 -7.48
CA ARG A 83 -28.15 12.82 -7.60
C ARG A 83 -28.19 12.05 -6.30
N LEU A 84 -27.46 12.47 -5.26
CA LEU A 84 -27.49 11.81 -3.94
C LEU A 84 -28.88 11.82 -3.30
N ASP A 85 -29.77 12.73 -3.69
CA ASP A 85 -31.16 12.78 -3.21
C ASP A 85 -32.13 12.04 -4.14
N GLU A 86 -31.71 11.73 -5.37
CA GLU A 86 -32.53 11.12 -6.43
C GLU A 86 -32.28 9.62 -6.63
N GLN A 87 -31.19 9.10 -6.07
CA GLN A 87 -30.72 7.72 -6.26
C GLN A 87 -30.45 7.04 -4.93
N ALA A 88 -30.44 5.71 -4.93
CA ALA A 88 -30.02 4.95 -3.77
C ALA A 88 -28.53 5.21 -3.51
N VAL A 89 -28.13 5.31 -2.25
CA VAL A 89 -26.73 5.58 -1.89
C VAL A 89 -26.25 4.51 -0.92
N LEU A 90 -25.18 3.84 -1.30
CA LEU A 90 -24.39 3.00 -0.40
C LEU A 90 -23.16 3.77 0.06
N SER A 91 -22.96 3.86 1.37
CA SER A 91 -21.65 4.17 1.94
C SER A 91 -20.82 2.90 1.88
N VAL A 92 -19.81 2.87 1.03
CA VAL A 92 -19.04 1.66 0.72
C VAL A 92 -17.68 1.72 1.42
N THR A 93 -17.37 0.68 2.19
CA THR A 93 -16.05 0.49 2.78
C THR A 93 -15.24 -0.52 1.97
N THR A 94 -14.10 -0.10 1.47
CA THR A 94 -13.18 -0.93 0.68
C THR A 94 -12.26 -1.76 1.57
N GLY A 95 -11.60 -2.78 1.02
CA GLY A 95 -10.56 -3.54 1.69
C GLY A 95 -9.43 -2.68 2.27
N PRO A 96 -8.61 -3.21 3.19
CA PRO A 96 -7.56 -2.44 3.87
C PRO A 96 -6.37 -2.09 2.96
N LEU A 97 -6.22 -2.76 1.81
CA LEU A 97 -5.25 -2.45 0.78
C LEU A 97 -5.91 -1.56 -0.28
N THR A 98 -5.81 -0.25 -0.09
CA THR A 98 -6.47 0.74 -0.96
C THR A 98 -5.63 1.07 -2.20
N LEU A 99 -5.16 0.07 -2.94
CA LEU A 99 -4.54 0.26 -4.25
C LEU A 99 -5.58 0.05 -5.35
N SER A 100 -5.46 0.73 -6.50
CA SER A 100 -6.50 0.65 -7.54
C SER A 100 -6.74 -0.80 -8.00
N ALA A 101 -5.67 -1.59 -8.22
CA ALA A 101 -5.84 -2.97 -8.68
C ALA A 101 -6.50 -3.87 -7.64
N THR A 102 -6.12 -3.74 -6.36
CA THR A 102 -6.71 -4.52 -5.26
C THR A 102 -8.19 -4.21 -5.09
N CYS A 103 -8.54 -2.92 -5.08
CA CYS A 103 -9.92 -2.48 -4.90
C CYS A 103 -10.82 -2.85 -6.08
N VAL A 104 -10.35 -2.66 -7.32
CA VAL A 104 -11.12 -3.05 -8.51
C VAL A 104 -11.30 -4.57 -8.58
N ARG A 105 -10.27 -5.37 -8.25
CA ARG A 105 -10.42 -6.83 -8.16
C ARG A 105 -11.45 -7.22 -7.12
N GLU A 106 -11.37 -6.67 -5.91
CA GLU A 106 -12.32 -6.96 -4.83
C GLU A 106 -13.76 -6.59 -5.23
N MET A 107 -13.94 -5.40 -5.82
CA MET A 107 -15.23 -4.89 -6.29
C MET A 107 -15.86 -5.76 -7.38
N MET A 108 -15.07 -6.13 -8.40
CA MET A 108 -15.59 -6.81 -9.59
C MET A 108 -15.76 -8.31 -9.37
N THR A 109 -14.83 -8.94 -8.66
CA THR A 109 -14.83 -10.40 -8.46
C THR A 109 -15.59 -10.81 -7.20
N GLY A 110 -15.80 -9.90 -6.26
CA GLY A 110 -16.34 -10.22 -4.93
C GLY A 110 -15.41 -11.10 -4.10
N VAL A 111 -14.15 -11.29 -4.50
CA VAL A 111 -13.14 -12.05 -3.76
C VAL A 111 -12.35 -11.07 -2.88
N PRO A 112 -12.29 -11.28 -1.54
CA PRO A 112 -11.49 -10.47 -0.65
C PRO A 112 -10.03 -10.42 -1.09
N ASN A 113 -9.39 -9.27 -0.87
CA ASN A 113 -7.96 -9.16 -1.08
C ASN A 113 -7.16 -10.24 -0.31
N ALA A 114 -5.90 -10.43 -0.69
CA ALA A 114 -4.90 -11.24 -0.02
C ALA A 114 -3.61 -10.41 0.17
N PRO A 115 -2.74 -10.74 1.14
CA PRO A 115 -1.52 -9.96 1.38
C PRO A 115 -0.59 -9.84 0.15
N ILE A 116 -0.55 -10.87 -0.70
CA ILE A 116 0.26 -10.92 -1.92
C ILE A 116 -0.17 -9.86 -2.95
N ASP A 117 -1.41 -9.42 -2.89
CA ASP A 117 -1.98 -8.50 -3.88
C ASP A 117 -1.28 -7.13 -3.85
N GLY A 118 -0.83 -6.69 -2.66
CA GLY A 118 -0.02 -5.48 -2.52
C GLY A 118 1.31 -5.54 -3.26
N LEU A 119 1.84 -6.74 -3.54
CA LEU A 119 3.04 -6.96 -4.35
C LEU A 119 2.73 -7.10 -5.85
N LYS A 120 1.47 -7.37 -6.20
CA LYS A 120 1.01 -7.62 -7.58
C LYS A 120 0.26 -6.44 -8.22
N ASN A 121 0.19 -5.27 -7.57
CA ASN A 121 -0.62 -4.12 -8.02
C ASN A 121 -0.48 -3.76 -9.52
N PHE A 122 0.71 -3.90 -10.12
CA PHE A 122 0.92 -3.55 -11.54
C PHE A 122 0.58 -4.69 -12.51
N ASN A 123 0.41 -5.92 -12.03
CA ASN A 123 0.11 -7.11 -12.82
C ASN A 123 -0.78 -8.06 -12.02
N MET A 124 -1.95 -7.55 -11.64
CA MET A 124 -2.94 -8.29 -10.86
C MET A 124 -3.87 -9.04 -11.79
N GLY A 125 -3.77 -10.38 -11.78
CA GLY A 125 -4.64 -11.24 -12.57
C GLY A 125 -5.96 -11.55 -11.89
N HIS A 126 -6.83 -12.23 -12.63
CA HIS A 126 -8.08 -12.78 -12.11
C HIS A 126 -7.80 -13.82 -10.99
N PRO A 127 -8.59 -13.88 -9.90
CA PRO A 127 -8.42 -14.88 -8.82
C PRO A 127 -8.68 -16.34 -9.23
N GLY A 128 -9.08 -16.59 -10.48
CA GLY A 128 -9.65 -17.87 -10.91
C GLY A 128 -11.15 -17.99 -10.62
N GLY A 129 -11.75 -19.13 -10.98
CA GLY A 129 -13.17 -19.41 -10.73
C GLY A 129 -14.16 -18.54 -11.54
N PHE A 130 -15.42 -18.58 -11.12
CA PHE A 130 -16.52 -17.80 -11.71
C PHE A 130 -16.81 -16.54 -10.88
N ASP A 131 -17.03 -15.42 -11.56
CA ASP A 131 -17.48 -14.17 -10.95
C ASP A 131 -18.64 -13.58 -11.78
N PRO A 132 -19.26 -12.46 -11.37
CA PRO A 132 -20.40 -11.90 -12.08
C PRO A 132 -20.10 -11.56 -13.55
N TRP A 133 -18.87 -11.13 -13.85
CA TRP A 133 -18.46 -10.71 -15.19
C TRP A 133 -18.19 -11.91 -16.10
N ILE A 134 -17.53 -12.95 -15.58
CA ILE A 134 -17.31 -14.21 -16.30
C ILE A 134 -18.63 -14.94 -16.54
N LEU A 135 -19.53 -14.96 -15.55
CA LEU A 135 -20.86 -15.54 -15.71
C LEU A 135 -21.71 -14.77 -16.72
N ALA A 136 -21.70 -13.44 -16.68
CA ALA A 136 -22.36 -12.63 -17.70
C ALA A 136 -21.79 -12.94 -19.10
N ALA A 137 -20.47 -12.99 -19.25
CA ALA A 137 -19.82 -13.27 -20.53
C ALA A 137 -20.03 -14.73 -21.04
N ALA A 138 -20.41 -15.64 -20.16
CA ALA A 138 -20.77 -17.01 -20.52
C ALA A 138 -22.26 -17.16 -20.90
N SER A 139 -23.10 -16.18 -20.58
CA SER A 139 -24.54 -16.20 -20.88
C SER A 139 -24.81 -15.79 -22.33
N GLU A 140 -25.78 -16.45 -22.97
CA GLU A 140 -26.27 -16.05 -24.30
C GLU A 140 -27.08 -14.74 -24.27
N GLN A 141 -27.52 -14.30 -23.08
CA GLN A 141 -28.34 -13.11 -22.89
C GLN A 141 -27.53 -11.82 -22.75
N HIS A 142 -26.22 -11.94 -22.48
CA HIS A 142 -25.37 -10.81 -22.14
C HIS A 142 -24.20 -10.68 -23.10
N SER A 143 -23.90 -9.44 -23.46
CA SER A 143 -22.73 -9.02 -24.19
C SER A 143 -21.93 -8.09 -23.27
N VAL A 144 -20.69 -8.49 -22.93
CA VAL A 144 -19.88 -7.82 -21.92
C VAL A 144 -18.80 -6.96 -22.56
N GLY A 145 -18.76 -5.69 -22.18
CA GLY A 145 -17.74 -4.73 -22.59
C GLY A 145 -17.05 -4.09 -21.39
N MET A 146 -15.75 -3.92 -21.46
CA MET A 146 -14.95 -3.25 -20.44
C MET A 146 -14.04 -2.18 -21.07
N ILE A 147 -14.04 -0.97 -20.51
CA ILE A 147 -13.24 0.14 -21.02
C ILE A 147 -12.53 0.86 -19.88
N GLY A 148 -11.28 1.24 -20.10
CA GLY A 148 -10.53 2.03 -19.13
C GLY A 148 -9.15 1.48 -18.85
N SER A 149 -8.86 1.32 -17.56
CA SER A 149 -7.53 0.97 -17.07
C SER A 149 -7.15 -0.48 -17.38
N TYR A 150 -5.84 -0.68 -17.57
CA TYR A 150 -5.19 -1.99 -17.67
C TYR A 150 -5.49 -2.91 -16.47
N VAL A 151 -5.95 -2.37 -15.34
CA VAL A 151 -6.37 -3.15 -14.17
C VAL A 151 -7.46 -4.16 -14.55
N MET A 152 -8.49 -3.74 -15.28
CA MET A 152 -9.54 -4.67 -15.77
C MET A 152 -8.98 -5.59 -16.85
N GLY A 153 -8.13 -5.06 -17.73
CA GLY A 153 -7.46 -5.85 -18.78
C GLY A 153 -6.59 -6.98 -18.25
N ASN A 154 -5.88 -6.78 -17.14
CA ASN A 154 -5.07 -7.82 -16.52
C ASN A 154 -5.92 -8.98 -15.97
N MET A 155 -7.18 -8.70 -15.58
CA MET A 155 -8.10 -9.73 -15.08
C MET A 155 -8.88 -10.40 -16.21
N TYR A 156 -9.42 -9.61 -17.14
CA TYR A 156 -10.43 -10.08 -18.10
C TYR A 156 -10.01 -9.95 -19.56
N GLY A 157 -8.91 -9.28 -19.89
CA GLY A 157 -8.51 -8.96 -21.26
C GLY A 157 -8.16 -10.17 -22.12
N ASP A 158 -7.82 -11.31 -21.50
CA ASP A 158 -7.59 -12.59 -22.20
C ASP A 158 -8.87 -13.43 -22.35
N SER A 159 -10.00 -12.98 -21.79
CA SER A 159 -11.29 -13.69 -21.91
C SER A 159 -11.89 -13.48 -23.31
N PRO A 160 -12.18 -14.56 -24.07
CA PRO A 160 -12.62 -14.43 -25.46
C PRO A 160 -14.01 -13.78 -25.62
N ASN A 161 -14.84 -13.80 -24.57
CA ASN A 161 -16.22 -13.31 -24.59
C ASN A 161 -16.38 -11.93 -23.94
N ILE A 162 -15.27 -11.28 -23.55
CA ILE A 162 -15.27 -9.93 -22.98
C ILE A 162 -14.50 -9.02 -23.93
N GLU A 163 -15.17 -8.00 -24.46
CA GLU A 163 -14.45 -6.96 -25.21
C GLU A 163 -13.79 -6.00 -24.24
N PHE A 164 -12.45 -5.97 -24.19
CA PHE A 164 -11.70 -5.00 -23.39
C PHE A 164 -11.01 -3.97 -24.27
N VAL A 165 -11.23 -2.68 -23.99
CA VAL A 165 -10.50 -1.57 -24.63
C VAL A 165 -9.71 -0.78 -23.59
N ASN A 166 -8.38 -0.86 -23.70
CA ASN A 166 -7.48 -0.10 -22.85
C ASN A 166 -7.37 1.35 -23.33
N THR A 167 -7.82 2.30 -22.51
CA THR A 167 -7.73 3.73 -22.77
C THR A 167 -6.71 4.43 -21.86
N PHE A 168 -6.03 3.69 -21.00
CA PHE A 168 -5.05 4.24 -20.06
C PHE A 168 -3.81 4.78 -20.78
N GLN A 169 -3.56 6.10 -20.67
CA GLN A 169 -2.41 6.76 -21.31
C GLN A 169 -1.19 6.96 -20.37
N GLY A 170 -1.19 6.34 -19.20
CA GLY A 170 -0.06 6.38 -18.26
C GLY A 170 -0.15 7.47 -17.17
N HIS A 171 0.88 7.51 -16.32
CA HIS A 171 0.86 8.28 -15.06
C HIS A 171 0.92 9.82 -15.20
N ALA A 172 1.16 10.33 -16.40
CA ALA A 172 1.18 11.78 -16.66
C ALA A 172 -0.07 12.25 -17.40
N ASP A 173 -0.97 11.33 -17.72
CA ASP A 173 -2.25 11.65 -18.30
C ASP A 173 -3.27 11.96 -17.20
N TYR A 174 -3.91 13.11 -17.35
CA TYR A 174 -4.87 13.65 -16.40
C TYR A 174 -6.29 13.73 -16.99
N TYR A 175 -6.45 13.64 -18.31
CA TYR A 175 -7.73 13.88 -18.99
C TYR A 175 -7.94 13.11 -20.30
N GLU A 176 -6.89 12.72 -21.02
CA GLU A 176 -7.01 12.11 -22.35
C GLU A 176 -7.63 10.71 -22.25
N GLY A 177 -7.19 9.89 -21.30
CA GLY A 177 -7.73 8.57 -21.04
C GLY A 177 -9.19 8.63 -20.64
N ASP A 178 -9.57 9.58 -19.78
CA ASP A 178 -10.99 9.74 -19.39
C ASP A 178 -11.86 10.19 -20.58
N ARG A 179 -11.34 11.06 -21.46
CA ARG A 179 -12.03 11.41 -22.72
C ARG A 179 -12.16 10.23 -23.66
N ALA A 180 -11.12 9.41 -23.78
CA ALA A 180 -11.16 8.19 -24.59
C ALA A 180 -12.15 7.16 -24.04
N THR A 181 -12.15 6.93 -22.72
CA THR A 181 -13.15 6.08 -22.05
C THR A 181 -14.56 6.61 -22.31
N GLY A 182 -14.79 7.91 -22.11
CA GLY A 182 -16.11 8.52 -22.34
C GLY A 182 -16.60 8.39 -23.77
N ALA A 183 -15.74 8.63 -24.76
CA ALA A 183 -16.09 8.54 -26.17
C ALA A 183 -16.51 7.11 -26.57
N ILE A 184 -15.79 6.09 -26.10
CA ILE A 184 -16.12 4.68 -26.39
C ILE A 184 -17.37 4.26 -25.62
N LEU A 185 -17.54 4.71 -24.36
CA LEU A 185 -18.75 4.44 -23.60
C LEU A 185 -19.99 4.98 -24.31
N GLU A 186 -19.92 6.22 -24.79
CA GLU A 186 -20.99 6.85 -25.55
C GLU A 186 -21.31 6.06 -26.81
N GLU A 187 -20.29 5.69 -27.60
CA GLU A 187 -20.46 4.84 -28.79
C GLU A 187 -21.18 3.52 -28.46
N TRP A 188 -20.72 2.80 -27.44
CA TRP A 188 -21.30 1.51 -27.04
C TRP A 188 -22.74 1.62 -26.56
N LEU A 189 -23.06 2.66 -25.79
CA LEU A 189 -24.43 2.91 -25.30
C LEU A 189 -25.38 3.30 -26.43
N VAL A 190 -24.92 4.14 -27.37
CA VAL A 190 -25.74 4.60 -28.51
C VAL A 190 -25.99 3.48 -29.51
N ASP A 191 -24.97 2.67 -29.81
CA ASP A 191 -25.07 1.58 -30.78
C ASP A 191 -25.72 0.31 -30.18
N GLY A 192 -25.88 0.25 -28.85
CA GLY A 192 -26.38 -0.93 -28.15
C GLY A 192 -25.44 -2.14 -28.27
N ARG A 193 -24.12 -1.89 -28.29
CA ARG A 193 -23.09 -2.92 -28.56
C ARG A 193 -23.01 -3.99 -27.47
N HIS A 194 -23.12 -3.55 -26.22
CA HIS A 194 -23.04 -4.37 -25.01
C HIS A 194 -24.19 -3.98 -24.09
N ASN A 195 -24.72 -4.94 -23.32
CA ASN A 195 -25.71 -4.68 -22.27
C ASN A 195 -25.15 -4.82 -20.85
N VAL A 196 -23.90 -5.28 -20.71
CA VAL A 196 -23.18 -5.33 -19.44
C VAL A 196 -21.84 -4.62 -19.64
N ILE A 197 -21.66 -3.46 -19.00
CA ILE A 197 -20.52 -2.57 -19.25
C ILE A 197 -19.81 -2.18 -17.96
N ALA A 198 -18.48 -2.26 -17.95
CA ALA A 198 -17.63 -1.61 -16.94
C ALA A 198 -16.82 -0.46 -17.56
N ALA A 199 -16.88 0.73 -16.95
CA ALA A 199 -16.12 1.90 -17.38
C ALA A 199 -15.27 2.46 -16.23
N HIS A 200 -13.95 2.45 -16.41
CA HIS A 200 -13.00 2.92 -15.40
C HIS A 200 -12.31 4.22 -15.82
N PHE A 201 -12.46 5.26 -15.01
CA PHE A 201 -11.90 6.60 -15.23
C PHE A 201 -10.72 6.84 -14.28
N SER A 202 -9.50 6.87 -14.83
CA SER A 202 -8.26 6.92 -14.05
C SER A 202 -7.74 8.32 -13.75
N GLY A 203 -8.22 9.36 -14.45
CA GLY A 203 -7.67 10.70 -14.34
C GLY A 203 -7.75 11.34 -12.95
N PRO A 204 -8.84 11.19 -12.15
CA PRO A 204 -8.92 11.78 -10.82
C PRO A 204 -7.76 11.36 -9.91
N ASP A 205 -7.44 10.06 -9.80
CA ASP A 205 -6.29 9.57 -9.04
C ASP A 205 -4.96 10.20 -9.51
N LYS A 206 -4.72 10.32 -10.82
CA LYS A 206 -3.45 10.86 -11.33
C LYS A 206 -3.26 12.35 -10.99
N VAL A 207 -4.32 13.14 -11.11
CA VAL A 207 -4.31 14.55 -10.67
C VAL A 207 -4.14 14.60 -9.16
N GLY A 208 -4.84 13.73 -8.46
CA GLY A 208 -4.76 13.52 -7.04
C GLY A 208 -3.35 13.32 -6.51
N HIS A 209 -2.60 12.34 -7.03
CA HIS A 209 -1.20 12.08 -6.68
C HIS A 209 -0.29 13.27 -6.92
N LYS A 210 -0.59 14.07 -7.94
CA LYS A 210 0.30 15.13 -8.40
C LYS A 210 0.13 16.41 -7.59
N TRP A 211 -1.11 16.78 -7.25
CA TRP A 211 -1.43 18.06 -6.62
C TRP A 211 -2.15 17.94 -5.25
N GLY A 212 -2.67 16.77 -4.89
CA GLY A 212 -3.46 16.55 -3.67
C GLY A 212 -4.93 16.92 -3.83
N THR A 213 -5.81 16.32 -3.02
CA THR A 213 -7.28 16.49 -3.16
C THR A 213 -7.79 17.88 -2.78
N VAL A 214 -7.00 18.65 -2.04
CA VAL A 214 -7.35 20.01 -1.60
C VAL A 214 -6.90 21.10 -2.59
N SER A 215 -6.33 20.70 -3.74
CA SER A 215 -5.81 21.62 -4.76
C SER A 215 -6.89 22.14 -5.70
N GLU A 216 -6.63 23.30 -6.32
CA GLU A 216 -7.50 23.84 -7.37
C GLU A 216 -7.46 22.96 -8.63
N GLU A 217 -6.31 22.35 -8.93
CA GLU A 217 -6.15 21.39 -10.01
C GLU A 217 -7.04 20.16 -9.83
N TYR A 218 -7.07 19.58 -8.64
CA TYR A 218 -7.97 18.46 -8.33
C TYR A 218 -9.43 18.88 -8.41
N ARG A 219 -9.78 20.06 -7.88
CA ARG A 219 -11.13 20.61 -8.01
C ARG A 219 -11.57 20.75 -9.46
N ASN A 220 -10.75 21.34 -10.31
CA ASN A 220 -11.05 21.49 -11.73
C ASN A 220 -11.19 20.13 -12.43
N LYS A 221 -10.39 19.13 -12.00
CA LYS A 221 -10.53 17.76 -12.49
C LYS A 221 -11.86 17.12 -12.08
N MET A 222 -12.30 17.29 -10.84
CA MET A 222 -13.58 16.74 -10.39
C MET A 222 -14.77 17.39 -11.09
N LEU A 223 -14.73 18.70 -11.34
CA LEU A 223 -15.78 19.39 -12.10
C LEU A 223 -15.86 18.92 -13.56
N ASP A 224 -14.71 18.72 -14.21
CA ASP A 224 -14.63 18.13 -15.56
C ASP A 224 -15.23 16.73 -15.57
N MET A 225 -14.85 15.89 -14.61
CA MET A 225 -15.35 14.52 -14.51
C MET A 225 -16.85 14.45 -14.23
N ASP A 226 -17.34 15.27 -13.29
CA ASP A 226 -18.76 15.35 -12.92
C ASP A 226 -19.64 15.80 -14.10
N GLN A 227 -19.19 16.80 -14.86
CA GLN A 227 -19.86 17.25 -16.07
C GLN A 227 -19.89 16.16 -17.16
N HIS A 228 -18.77 15.48 -17.35
CA HIS A 228 -18.60 14.44 -18.35
C HIS A 228 -19.47 13.22 -18.02
N LEU A 229 -19.38 12.70 -16.77
CA LEU A 229 -20.19 11.59 -16.29
C LEU A 229 -21.69 11.87 -16.43
N SER A 230 -22.15 13.04 -15.98
CA SER A 230 -23.55 13.46 -16.14
C SER A 230 -24.03 13.47 -17.59
N SER A 231 -23.12 13.69 -18.54
CA SER A 231 -23.44 13.68 -19.97
C SER A 231 -23.57 12.27 -20.53
N LEU A 232 -22.69 11.36 -20.12
CA LEU A 232 -22.69 9.95 -20.51
C LEU A 232 -23.90 9.20 -19.97
N LEU A 233 -24.26 9.43 -18.69
CA LEU A 233 -25.36 8.72 -18.03
C LEU A 233 -26.74 8.94 -18.68
N ARG A 234 -26.90 9.95 -19.54
CA ARG A 234 -28.16 10.18 -20.29
C ARG A 234 -28.40 9.18 -21.41
N PHE A 235 -27.35 8.49 -21.87
CA PHE A 235 -27.46 7.49 -22.94
C PHE A 235 -27.79 6.10 -22.40
N VAL A 236 -27.77 5.91 -21.07
CA VAL A 236 -28.03 4.62 -20.46
C VAL A 236 -29.53 4.30 -20.52
N PRO A 237 -29.94 3.12 -21.00
CA PRO A 237 -31.34 2.71 -21.01
C PRO A 237 -31.96 2.71 -19.59
N ALA A 238 -33.22 3.11 -19.49
CA ALA A 238 -33.93 3.23 -18.21
C ALA A 238 -34.19 1.88 -17.50
N ASN A 239 -34.07 0.77 -18.23
CA ASN A 239 -34.24 -0.59 -17.74
C ASN A 239 -32.91 -1.24 -17.32
N TRP A 240 -31.82 -0.49 -17.22
CA TRP A 240 -30.54 -0.99 -16.71
C TRP A 240 -30.35 -0.62 -15.24
N THR A 241 -29.59 -1.44 -14.52
CA THR A 241 -28.97 -0.97 -13.28
C THR A 241 -27.70 -0.17 -13.63
N VAL A 242 -27.53 0.96 -12.96
CA VAL A 242 -26.36 1.81 -13.04
C VAL A 242 -25.76 1.96 -11.65
N VAL A 243 -24.48 1.64 -11.52
CA VAL A 243 -23.68 1.83 -10.32
C VAL A 243 -22.57 2.82 -10.63
N VAL A 244 -22.60 3.99 -10.01
CA VAL A 244 -21.48 4.96 -10.05
C VAL A 244 -20.76 4.90 -8.72
N THR A 245 -19.51 4.48 -8.72
CA THR A 245 -18.70 4.31 -7.52
C THR A 245 -17.23 4.69 -7.73
N ALA A 246 -16.41 4.44 -6.72
CA ALA A 246 -14.96 4.60 -6.77
C ALA A 246 -14.28 3.35 -6.20
N ASP A 247 -13.05 3.10 -6.64
CA ASP A 247 -12.24 2.00 -6.13
C ASP A 247 -11.67 2.30 -4.74
N HIS A 248 -11.19 3.51 -4.50
CA HIS A 248 -10.69 3.99 -3.22
C HIS A 248 -10.78 5.51 -3.10
N GLY A 249 -10.58 6.02 -1.89
CA GLY A 249 -10.37 7.44 -1.65
C GLY A 249 -8.89 7.82 -1.60
N MET A 250 -8.60 9.04 -1.15
CA MET A 250 -7.22 9.54 -1.08
C MET A 250 -7.08 10.64 -0.03
N THR A 251 -5.93 10.67 0.65
CA THR A 251 -5.63 11.69 1.66
C THR A 251 -5.48 13.09 1.03
N ALA A 252 -5.58 14.15 1.85
CA ALA A 252 -5.40 15.54 1.42
C ALA A 252 -4.12 15.80 0.60
N SER A 253 -3.03 15.08 0.91
CA SER A 253 -1.76 15.19 0.20
C SER A 253 -1.66 14.39 -1.10
N GLY A 254 -2.72 13.67 -1.48
CA GLY A 254 -2.73 12.84 -2.67
C GLY A 254 -2.07 11.47 -2.49
N SER A 255 -2.29 10.80 -1.35
CA SER A 255 -1.73 9.46 -1.09
C SER A 255 -2.84 8.48 -0.69
N HIS A 256 -2.68 7.22 -1.11
CA HIS A 256 -3.52 6.08 -0.76
C HIS A 256 -2.66 4.81 -0.63
N GLY A 257 -3.27 3.62 -0.46
CA GLY A 257 -2.59 2.34 -0.27
C GLY A 257 -2.43 1.92 1.20
N SER A 258 -3.17 2.54 2.10
CA SER A 258 -3.19 2.27 3.53
C SER A 258 -4.64 2.23 4.04
N ALA A 259 -4.83 1.89 5.32
CA ALA A 259 -6.16 1.55 5.86
C ALA A 259 -6.89 2.74 6.52
N GLU A 260 -6.56 3.98 6.15
CA GLU A 260 -7.25 5.18 6.67
C GLU A 260 -8.65 5.34 6.07
N ALA A 261 -9.58 5.88 6.86
CA ALA A 261 -10.96 6.11 6.42
C ALA A 261 -11.05 6.94 5.13
N ASP A 262 -10.26 8.01 5.01
CA ASP A 262 -10.20 8.86 3.80
C ASP A 262 -9.81 8.08 2.53
N THR A 263 -9.16 6.93 2.68
CA THR A 263 -8.75 6.07 1.56
C THR A 263 -9.68 4.87 1.37
N ARG A 264 -10.42 4.47 2.40
CA ARG A 264 -11.30 3.30 2.40
C ARG A 264 -12.77 3.59 2.17
N ASN A 265 -13.22 4.80 2.45
CA ASN A 265 -14.63 5.14 2.36
C ASN A 265 -14.91 5.80 1.00
N VAL A 266 -15.82 5.19 0.24
CA VAL A 266 -16.32 5.67 -1.06
C VAL A 266 -17.84 5.60 -1.05
N LEU A 267 -18.50 6.13 -2.09
CA LEU A 267 -19.93 5.92 -2.29
C LEU A 267 -20.18 5.02 -3.49
N ALA A 268 -21.31 4.34 -3.47
CA ALA A 268 -21.95 3.84 -4.68
C ALA A 268 -23.34 4.46 -4.81
N LEU A 269 -23.57 5.22 -5.89
CA LEU A 269 -24.89 5.67 -6.27
C LEU A 269 -25.48 4.61 -7.20
N VAL A 270 -26.64 4.08 -6.82
CA VAL A 270 -27.29 2.97 -7.52
C VAL A 270 -28.67 3.41 -7.99
N SER A 271 -28.99 3.12 -9.25
CA SER A 271 -30.30 3.38 -9.83
C SER A 271 -30.65 2.33 -10.87
N GLY A 272 -31.94 2.01 -11.01
CA GLY A 272 -32.42 1.04 -11.98
C GLY A 272 -33.76 0.44 -11.56
N PRO A 273 -34.32 -0.48 -12.38
CA PRO A 273 -35.52 -1.24 -12.00
C PRO A 273 -35.31 -2.00 -10.69
N GLY A 274 -36.31 -1.97 -9.81
CA GLY A 274 -36.25 -2.69 -8.52
C GLY A 274 -35.36 -2.05 -7.45
N ILE A 275 -34.77 -0.87 -7.71
CA ILE A 275 -33.96 -0.13 -6.74
C ILE A 275 -34.82 0.94 -6.04
N ASP A 276 -34.81 0.97 -4.70
CA ASP A 276 -35.42 2.05 -3.92
C ASP A 276 -34.50 3.28 -3.91
N ALA A 277 -34.85 4.30 -4.71
CA ALA A 277 -34.10 5.55 -4.79
C ALA A 277 -33.94 6.29 -3.44
N SER A 278 -34.80 6.02 -2.45
CA SER A 278 -34.69 6.61 -1.11
C SER A 278 -33.75 5.85 -0.18
N ALA A 279 -33.29 4.66 -0.57
CA ALA A 279 -32.46 3.80 0.26
C ALA A 279 -31.08 4.42 0.54
N ARG A 280 -30.69 4.40 1.81
CA ARG A 280 -29.36 4.78 2.30
C ARG A 280 -28.87 3.66 3.19
N ALA A 281 -27.76 3.03 2.82
CA ALA A 281 -27.23 1.88 3.57
C ALA A 281 -25.70 1.86 3.56
N GLU A 282 -25.14 1.09 4.47
CA GLU A 282 -23.72 0.76 4.48
C GLU A 282 -23.49 -0.54 3.71
N ALA A 283 -22.38 -0.65 3.00
CA ALA A 283 -21.99 -1.85 2.26
C ALA A 283 -20.47 -2.04 2.27
N ALA A 284 -20.02 -3.27 2.07
CA ALA A 284 -18.64 -3.56 1.72
C ALA A 284 -18.46 -3.43 0.19
N GLN A 285 -17.24 -3.14 -0.26
CA GLN A 285 -16.95 -3.06 -1.71
C GLN A 285 -17.26 -4.36 -2.46
N LEU A 286 -17.09 -5.50 -1.77
CA LEU A 286 -17.44 -6.85 -2.24
C LEU A 286 -18.94 -7.01 -2.57
N ASP A 287 -19.81 -6.25 -1.89
CA ASP A 287 -21.27 -6.37 -2.03
C ASP A 287 -21.74 -5.91 -3.40
N LEU A 288 -20.94 -5.11 -4.12
CA LEU A 288 -21.25 -4.68 -5.49
C LEU A 288 -21.21 -5.85 -6.48
N ALA A 289 -20.33 -6.84 -6.28
CA ALA A 289 -20.33 -8.07 -7.06
C ALA A 289 -21.60 -8.89 -6.79
N ALA A 290 -22.01 -9.01 -5.52
CA ALA A 290 -23.24 -9.72 -5.15
C ALA A 290 -24.50 -9.04 -5.69
N LEU A 291 -24.54 -7.70 -5.68
CA LEU A 291 -25.61 -6.92 -6.29
C LEU A 291 -25.72 -7.21 -7.80
N MET A 292 -24.60 -7.24 -8.51
CA MET A 292 -24.60 -7.53 -9.95
C MET A 292 -25.13 -8.94 -10.27
N LEU A 293 -24.80 -9.95 -9.46
CA LEU A 293 -25.35 -11.31 -9.63
C LEU A 293 -26.87 -11.30 -9.52
N TYR A 294 -27.41 -10.62 -8.51
CA TYR A 294 -28.84 -10.49 -8.31
C TYR A 294 -29.51 -9.74 -9.48
N ASP A 295 -28.95 -8.59 -9.87
CA ASP A 295 -29.52 -7.74 -10.92
C ASP A 295 -29.58 -8.46 -12.27
N LEU A 296 -28.58 -9.26 -12.61
CA LEU A 296 -28.52 -9.98 -13.89
C LEU A 296 -29.12 -11.40 -13.83
N GLY A 297 -29.62 -11.85 -12.67
CA GLY A 297 -30.16 -13.19 -12.51
C GLY A 297 -29.14 -14.30 -12.69
N LEU A 298 -27.88 -14.04 -12.32
CA LEU A 298 -26.78 -14.99 -12.47
C LEU A 298 -26.68 -15.87 -11.23
N ASP A 299 -26.24 -17.12 -11.41
CA ASP A 299 -25.95 -18.01 -10.29
C ASP A 299 -24.89 -17.41 -9.37
N PHE A 300 -24.90 -17.77 -8.08
CA PHE A 300 -23.98 -17.22 -7.07
C PHE A 300 -22.73 -18.09 -6.92
N PRO A 301 -21.55 -17.68 -7.38
CA PRO A 301 -20.32 -18.42 -7.10
C PRO A 301 -19.99 -18.33 -5.63
N SER A 302 -19.75 -19.47 -4.98
CA SER A 302 -19.31 -19.53 -3.58
C SER A 302 -17.98 -18.79 -3.33
N GLN A 303 -17.19 -18.47 -4.36
CA GLN A 303 -16.02 -17.62 -4.17
C GLN A 303 -16.35 -16.15 -3.89
N VAL A 304 -17.54 -15.67 -4.30
CA VAL A 304 -17.99 -14.31 -4.03
C VAL A 304 -18.35 -14.20 -2.55
N HIS A 305 -17.69 -13.29 -1.83
CA HIS A 305 -17.90 -13.03 -0.40
C HIS A 305 -18.83 -11.83 -0.14
N GLY A 306 -19.40 -11.23 -1.19
CA GLY A 306 -20.34 -10.12 -1.05
C GLY A 306 -21.71 -10.54 -0.52
N ARG A 307 -22.40 -9.59 0.12
CA ARG A 307 -23.80 -9.69 0.50
C ARG A 307 -24.65 -8.83 -0.41
N VAL A 308 -25.76 -9.36 -0.91
CA VAL A 308 -26.74 -8.57 -1.68
C VAL A 308 -27.31 -7.50 -0.74
N PRO A 309 -27.21 -6.20 -1.08
CA PRO A 309 -27.70 -5.12 -0.23
C PRO A 309 -29.23 -5.04 -0.27
N LEU A 310 -29.91 -5.95 0.45
CA LEU A 310 -31.38 -6.09 0.45
C LEU A 310 -32.13 -4.82 0.85
N SER A 311 -31.50 -3.93 1.62
CA SER A 311 -32.05 -2.62 1.99
C SER A 311 -32.20 -1.66 0.80
N LEU A 312 -31.51 -1.94 -0.31
CA LEU A 312 -31.52 -1.13 -1.52
C LEU A 312 -32.63 -1.58 -2.50
N LEU A 313 -33.21 -2.75 -2.29
CA LEU A 313 -34.16 -3.38 -3.19
C LEU A 313 -35.62 -3.05 -2.83
N SER A 314 -36.41 -2.69 -3.83
CA SER A 314 -37.86 -2.49 -3.75
C SER A 314 -38.60 -3.76 -4.17
N ILE A 315 -38.54 -4.79 -3.33
CA ILE A 315 -39.10 -6.13 -3.59
C ILE A 315 -40.05 -6.59 -2.47
N SER A 316 -40.81 -7.65 -2.74
CA SER A 316 -41.68 -8.25 -1.73
C SER A 316 -40.88 -8.88 -0.58
N LEU A 317 -41.51 -9.05 0.58
CA LEU A 317 -40.85 -9.72 1.71
C LEU A 317 -40.50 -11.19 1.39
N ASP A 318 -41.34 -11.87 0.60
CA ASP A 318 -41.09 -13.26 0.18
C ASP A 318 -39.87 -13.36 -0.75
N ASP A 319 -39.75 -12.44 -1.71
CA ASP A 319 -38.59 -12.39 -2.61
C ASP A 319 -37.32 -12.02 -1.83
N ARG A 320 -37.44 -11.11 -0.86
CA ARG A 320 -36.33 -10.73 0.02
C ARG A 320 -35.79 -11.93 0.81
N ASP A 321 -36.68 -12.73 1.40
CA ASP A 321 -36.29 -13.92 2.16
C ASP A 321 -35.61 -14.96 1.25
N LYS A 322 -36.07 -15.11 0.00
CA LYS A 322 -35.46 -15.99 -1.02
C LYS A 322 -34.06 -15.52 -1.41
N VAL A 323 -33.88 -14.23 -1.69
CA VAL A 323 -32.57 -13.66 -2.03
C VAL A 323 -31.59 -13.81 -0.87
N GLU A 324 -32.06 -13.59 0.36
CA GLU A 324 -31.22 -13.77 1.56
C GLU A 324 -30.78 -15.22 1.73
N ALA A 325 -31.70 -16.18 1.59
CA ALA A 325 -31.38 -17.61 1.68
C ALA A 325 -30.40 -18.07 0.59
N TRP A 326 -30.60 -17.60 -0.65
CA TRP A 326 -29.72 -17.89 -1.78
C TRP A 326 -28.29 -17.38 -1.57
N ASN A 327 -28.15 -16.11 -1.16
CA ASN A 327 -26.85 -15.54 -0.85
C ASN A 327 -26.20 -16.21 0.38
N TRP A 328 -27.00 -16.56 1.39
CA TRP A 328 -26.54 -17.28 2.58
C TRP A 328 -25.93 -18.64 2.25
N GLU A 329 -26.57 -19.42 1.37
CA GLU A 329 -26.06 -20.73 0.96
C GLU A 329 -24.65 -20.61 0.35
N ALA A 330 -24.46 -19.68 -0.60
CA ALA A 330 -23.15 -19.47 -1.22
C ALA A 330 -22.10 -19.00 -0.21
N ALA A 331 -22.47 -18.09 0.70
CA ALA A 331 -21.59 -17.62 1.76
C ALA A 331 -21.20 -18.72 2.74
N LEU A 332 -22.13 -19.63 3.07
CA LEU A 332 -21.86 -20.77 3.92
C LEU A 332 -20.91 -21.77 3.23
N HIS A 333 -21.09 -22.03 1.93
CA HIS A 333 -20.18 -22.90 1.17
C HIS A 333 -18.75 -22.33 1.19
N ARG A 334 -18.63 -21.00 1.01
CA ARG A 334 -17.35 -20.30 1.16
C ARG A 334 -16.75 -20.48 2.55
N HIS A 335 -17.55 -20.25 3.60
CA HIS A 335 -17.10 -20.35 4.98
C HIS A 335 -16.58 -21.74 5.29
N VAL A 336 -17.35 -22.78 4.97
CA VAL A 336 -16.98 -24.18 5.22
C VAL A 336 -15.75 -24.60 4.41
N PHE A 337 -15.53 -24.03 3.22
CA PHE A 337 -14.31 -24.27 2.46
C PHE A 337 -13.05 -23.79 3.21
N PHE A 338 -13.08 -22.61 3.82
CA PHE A 338 -11.95 -22.08 4.61
C PHE A 338 -11.91 -22.59 6.06
N HIS A 339 -13.06 -23.00 6.59
CA HIS A 339 -13.26 -23.51 7.96
C HIS A 339 -14.01 -24.86 7.95
N PRO A 340 -13.38 -25.95 7.49
CA PRO A 340 -14.04 -27.26 7.42
C PRO A 340 -14.55 -27.76 8.78
N GLU A 341 -13.95 -27.31 9.89
CA GLU A 341 -14.37 -27.58 11.26
C GLU A 341 -15.77 -27.06 11.60
N ASP A 342 -16.26 -26.04 10.89
CA ASP A 342 -17.53 -25.37 11.16
C ASP A 342 -18.72 -25.98 10.39
N ALA A 343 -18.48 -27.02 9.57
CA ALA A 343 -19.49 -27.65 8.73
C ALA A 343 -20.71 -28.22 9.49
N GLU A 344 -20.52 -28.63 10.75
CA GLU A 344 -21.60 -29.12 11.61
C GLU A 344 -22.27 -28.00 12.43
N ILE A 345 -21.64 -26.83 12.53
CA ILE A 345 -22.06 -25.69 13.34
C ILE A 345 -23.08 -24.84 12.59
N TYR A 346 -22.79 -24.51 11.32
CA TYR A 346 -23.65 -23.67 10.49
C TYR A 346 -24.38 -24.50 9.43
N ARG A 347 -25.63 -24.15 9.12
CA ARG A 347 -26.49 -24.90 8.21
C ARG A 347 -27.21 -23.95 7.25
N VAL A 348 -27.46 -24.42 6.03
CA VAL A 348 -28.18 -23.64 5.00
C VAL A 348 -29.57 -23.18 5.49
N ALA A 349 -30.26 -24.01 6.27
CA ALA A 349 -31.60 -23.70 6.79
C ALA A 349 -31.63 -22.62 7.90
N GLU A 350 -30.48 -22.23 8.46
CA GLU A 350 -30.39 -21.29 9.58
C GLU A 350 -29.45 -20.14 9.23
N ILE A 351 -30.01 -19.02 8.78
CA ILE A 351 -29.25 -17.83 8.39
C ILE A 351 -28.58 -17.22 9.64
N ASN A 352 -27.25 -17.15 9.64
CA ASN A 352 -26.46 -16.56 10.72
C ASN A 352 -25.23 -15.82 10.20
N TRP A 353 -25.48 -14.66 9.60
CA TRP A 353 -24.44 -13.79 9.06
C TRP A 353 -23.36 -13.38 10.07
N GLN A 354 -23.71 -13.21 11.34
CA GLN A 354 -22.75 -12.86 12.40
C GLN A 354 -21.79 -14.01 12.74
N GLY A 355 -22.18 -15.25 12.44
CA GLY A 355 -21.36 -16.44 12.69
C GLY A 355 -20.25 -16.65 11.65
N ILE A 356 -20.41 -16.13 10.44
CA ILE A 356 -19.50 -16.37 9.30
C ILE A 356 -18.90 -15.08 8.72
N GLU A 357 -18.98 -13.97 9.45
CA GLU A 357 -18.37 -12.71 9.02
C GLU A 357 -16.88 -12.93 8.76
N GLY A 358 -16.47 -12.74 7.50
CA GLY A 358 -15.09 -12.94 7.09
C GLY A 358 -14.19 -11.87 7.70
N ASP A 359 -13.05 -12.31 8.25
CA ASP A 359 -12.00 -11.38 8.61
C ASP A 359 -11.41 -10.76 7.31
N PRO A 360 -11.40 -9.43 7.16
CA PRO A 360 -10.69 -8.78 6.05
C PRO A 360 -9.22 -9.21 6.05
N VAL A 361 -8.46 -8.94 4.97
CA VAL A 361 -6.98 -9.15 4.94
C VAL A 361 -6.35 -8.67 6.24
N SER A 362 -6.07 -9.63 7.12
CA SER A 362 -5.74 -9.35 8.50
C SER A 362 -4.37 -9.95 8.76
N ILE A 363 -3.53 -9.14 9.39
CA ILE A 363 -2.27 -9.64 9.91
C ILE A 363 -2.63 -10.66 11.00
N ARG A 364 -2.49 -11.95 10.70
CA ARG A 364 -2.84 -13.01 11.65
C ARG A 364 -2.07 -12.78 12.95
N PRO A 365 -2.72 -12.85 14.13
CA PRO A 365 -2.02 -12.73 15.41
C PRO A 365 -0.83 -13.71 15.54
N LEU A 366 -0.95 -14.88 14.91
CA LEU A 366 0.12 -15.87 14.80
C LEU A 366 1.36 -15.32 14.07
N ASP A 367 1.22 -14.61 12.95
CA ASP A 367 2.34 -14.04 12.20
C ASP A 367 3.03 -12.91 12.98
N VAL A 368 2.25 -12.11 13.71
CA VAL A 368 2.78 -11.10 14.64
C VAL A 368 3.59 -11.78 15.74
N PHE A 369 3.06 -12.85 16.33
CA PHE A 369 3.75 -13.62 17.37
C PHE A 369 5.04 -14.26 16.84
N ILE A 370 5.01 -14.89 15.67
CA ILE A 370 6.20 -15.46 15.02
C ILE A 370 7.26 -14.36 14.80
N SER A 371 6.86 -13.20 14.29
CA SER A 371 7.75 -12.06 14.06
C SER A 371 8.38 -11.56 15.36
N ILE A 372 7.58 -11.38 16.42
CA ILE A 372 8.06 -11.00 17.76
C ILE A 372 9.06 -12.05 18.28
N ALA A 373 8.72 -13.33 18.20
CA ALA A 373 9.53 -14.43 18.72
C ALA A 373 10.88 -14.51 17.99
N VAL A 374 10.88 -14.44 16.66
CA VAL A 374 12.08 -14.50 15.83
C VAL A 374 12.98 -13.30 16.08
N LEU A 375 12.44 -12.07 16.10
CA LEU A 375 13.24 -10.87 16.36
C LEU A 375 13.83 -10.89 17.78
N SER A 376 13.03 -11.27 18.78
CA SER A 376 13.47 -11.37 20.18
C SER A 376 14.54 -12.44 20.35
N ALA A 377 14.34 -13.63 19.78
CA ALA A 377 15.31 -14.72 19.84
C ALA A 377 16.61 -14.35 19.12
N THR A 378 16.52 -13.72 17.94
CA THR A 378 17.69 -13.22 17.20
C THR A 378 18.49 -12.24 18.04
N PHE A 379 17.82 -11.28 18.68
CA PHE A 379 18.46 -10.28 19.53
C PHE A 379 19.10 -10.91 20.79
N LEU A 380 18.39 -11.79 21.49
CA LEU A 380 18.88 -12.44 22.71
C LEU A 380 20.07 -13.37 22.42
N LEU A 381 20.02 -14.13 21.33
CA LEU A 381 21.11 -15.00 20.90
C LEU A 381 22.33 -14.18 20.47
N ALA A 382 22.12 -13.09 19.73
CA ALA A 382 23.19 -12.18 19.34
C ALA A 382 23.84 -11.52 20.56
N TYR A 383 23.03 -11.09 21.53
CA TYR A 383 23.54 -10.52 22.78
C TYR A 383 24.35 -11.53 23.57
N LYS A 384 23.81 -12.73 23.82
CA LYS A 384 24.50 -13.79 24.56
C LYS A 384 25.84 -14.15 23.92
N TRP A 385 25.87 -14.18 22.59
CA TRP A 385 27.08 -14.47 21.84
C TRP A 385 28.11 -13.34 21.89
N LEU A 386 27.69 -12.08 21.73
CA LEU A 386 28.60 -10.93 21.78
C LEU A 386 29.15 -10.70 23.18
N GLN A 387 28.34 -10.93 24.21
CA GLN A 387 28.70 -10.69 25.60
C GLN A 387 29.63 -11.78 26.15
N GLN A 388 29.57 -13.03 25.65
CA GLN A 388 30.45 -14.14 26.05
C GLN A 388 30.58 -14.33 27.58
N GLY A 389 29.55 -14.00 28.36
CA GLY A 389 29.58 -14.09 29.82
C GLY A 389 30.29 -12.93 30.54
N GLN A 390 30.75 -11.89 29.83
CA GLN A 390 31.40 -10.72 30.42
C GLN A 390 30.40 -9.83 31.18
N SER A 391 30.75 -9.36 32.38
CA SER A 391 29.87 -8.46 33.14
C SER A 391 29.64 -7.14 32.39
N THR A 392 28.38 -6.74 32.22
CA THR A 392 28.01 -5.46 31.59
C THR A 392 28.17 -4.29 32.56
N SER A 393 28.73 -3.17 32.11
CA SER A 393 28.75 -1.94 32.91
C SER A 393 27.35 -1.30 33.05
N LYS A 394 27.10 -0.46 34.07
CA LYS A 394 25.83 0.28 34.19
C LYS A 394 25.49 1.11 32.95
N LYS A 395 26.51 1.74 32.35
CA LYS A 395 26.36 2.53 31.11
C LYS A 395 25.99 1.64 29.93
N GLU A 396 26.55 0.45 29.84
CA GLU A 396 26.21 -0.53 28.81
C GLU A 396 24.80 -1.07 28.97
N GLN A 397 24.38 -1.39 30.20
CA GLN A 397 23.01 -1.80 30.51
C GLN A 397 21.98 -0.75 30.07
N GLN A 398 22.26 0.55 30.29
CA GLN A 398 21.39 1.63 29.82
C GLN A 398 21.23 1.64 28.29
N HIS A 399 22.31 1.43 27.53
CA HIS A 399 22.22 1.39 26.07
C HIS A 399 21.51 0.12 25.57
N LEU A 400 21.72 -1.02 26.22
CA LEU A 400 21.03 -2.28 25.89
C LEU A 400 19.52 -2.17 26.16
N LEU A 401 19.12 -1.55 27.28
CA LEU A 401 17.73 -1.28 27.60
C LEU A 401 17.09 -0.34 26.56
N LEU A 402 17.79 0.72 26.16
CA LEU A 402 17.32 1.62 25.10
C LEU A 402 17.13 0.89 23.78
N LEU A 403 18.11 0.07 23.37
CA LEU A 403 18.05 -0.70 22.13
C LEU A 403 16.91 -1.73 22.16
N GLY A 404 16.73 -2.43 23.28
CA GLY A 404 15.60 -3.33 23.48
C GLY A 404 14.26 -2.60 23.40
N GLY A 405 14.15 -1.41 24.01
CA GLY A 405 12.97 -0.56 23.90
C GLY A 405 12.67 -0.13 22.46
N ILE A 406 13.68 0.21 21.66
CA ILE A 406 13.53 0.52 20.24
C ILE A 406 13.00 -0.68 19.45
N VAL A 407 13.53 -1.89 19.72
CA VAL A 407 13.06 -3.12 19.07
C VAL A 407 11.60 -3.39 19.42
N VAL A 408 11.24 -3.34 20.71
CA VAL A 408 9.86 -3.55 21.18
C VAL A 408 8.92 -2.52 20.56
N ALA A 409 9.29 -1.24 20.57
CA ALA A 409 8.49 -0.18 19.95
C ALA A 409 8.33 -0.41 18.43
N SER A 410 9.41 -0.78 17.73
CA SER A 410 9.37 -1.02 16.28
C SER A 410 8.46 -2.18 15.91
N VAL A 411 8.49 -3.25 16.71
CA VAL A 411 7.64 -4.43 16.55
C VAL A 411 6.18 -4.09 16.86
N TRP A 412 5.93 -3.36 17.94
CA TRP A 412 4.60 -2.88 18.29
C TRP A 412 3.98 -2.02 17.19
N PHE A 413 4.72 -1.04 16.66
CA PHE A 413 4.23 -0.18 15.58
C PHE A 413 4.08 -0.92 14.24
N HIS A 414 4.85 -1.99 13.97
CA HIS A 414 4.60 -2.86 12.82
C HIS A 414 3.32 -3.67 12.97
N GLY A 415 2.98 -4.09 14.19
CA GLY A 415 1.70 -4.76 14.48
C GLY A 415 0.49 -3.81 14.49
N HIS A 416 0.70 -2.50 14.57
CA HIS A 416 -0.34 -1.48 14.67
C HIS A 416 -0.15 -0.37 13.62
N LEU A 417 -0.02 -0.75 12.35
CA LEU A 417 0.16 0.20 11.25
C LEU A 417 -0.99 1.20 11.12
N SER A 418 -2.19 0.84 11.59
CA SER A 418 -3.37 1.73 11.69
C SER A 418 -3.11 2.97 12.56
N PHE A 419 -2.19 2.88 13.52
CA PHE A 419 -1.80 4.04 14.32
C PHE A 419 -0.92 5.01 13.51
N SER A 420 0.07 4.48 12.78
CA SER A 420 0.89 5.23 11.83
C SER A 420 1.83 4.30 11.08
N ALA A 421 1.60 4.15 9.78
CA ALA A 421 2.50 3.40 8.92
C ALA A 421 3.91 4.02 8.81
N MET A 422 4.09 5.30 9.20
CA MET A 422 5.35 6.06 9.06
C MET A 422 6.29 5.96 10.26
N ILE A 423 5.81 5.60 11.46
CA ILE A 423 6.65 5.54 12.66
C ILE A 423 7.72 4.45 12.56
N PRO A 424 7.38 3.18 12.24
CA PRO A 424 8.43 2.18 12.00
C PRO A 424 9.37 2.66 10.90
N ARG A 425 8.85 3.51 9.99
CA ARG A 425 9.65 4.03 8.90
C ARG A 425 10.78 4.92 9.37
N ALA A 426 10.40 5.93 10.14
CA ALA A 426 11.30 6.90 10.70
C ALA A 426 12.28 6.29 11.72
N ILE A 427 11.86 5.28 12.49
CA ILE A 427 12.76 4.57 13.43
C ILE A 427 13.89 3.87 12.67
N GLY A 428 13.57 3.12 11.61
CA GLY A 428 14.59 2.45 10.78
C GLY A 428 15.58 3.44 10.16
N ALA A 429 15.09 4.57 9.65
CA ALA A 429 15.93 5.65 9.11
C ALA A 429 16.85 6.26 10.18
N GLY A 430 16.30 6.57 11.37
CA GLY A 430 17.06 7.09 12.50
C GLY A 430 18.15 6.13 12.99
N GLY A 431 17.89 4.82 12.97
CA GLY A 431 18.86 3.78 13.31
C GLY A 431 20.03 3.71 12.34
N VAL A 432 19.76 3.71 11.03
CA VAL A 432 20.79 3.74 9.98
C VAL A 432 21.64 5.01 10.10
N VAL A 433 21.02 6.17 10.30
CA VAL A 433 21.74 7.45 10.43
C VAL A 433 22.64 7.44 11.67
N TRP A 434 22.12 6.98 12.81
CA TRP A 434 22.91 6.84 14.03
C TRP A 434 24.12 5.93 13.83
N LEU A 435 23.95 4.78 13.17
CA LEU A 435 25.03 3.84 12.88
C LEU A 435 26.14 4.45 12.03
N VAL A 436 25.76 5.10 10.93
CA VAL A 436 26.72 5.71 10.01
C VAL A 436 27.44 6.87 10.70
N ALA A 437 26.71 7.73 11.39
CA ALA A 437 27.28 8.88 12.08
C ALA A 437 28.23 8.48 13.22
N SER A 438 27.89 7.46 14.00
CA SER A 438 28.71 6.98 15.11
C SER A 438 29.94 6.19 14.64
N SER A 439 29.85 5.47 13.52
CA SER A 439 30.94 4.63 12.98
C SER A 439 31.93 5.44 12.13
N LEU A 440 31.41 6.24 11.20
CA LEU A 440 32.19 6.97 10.20
C LEU A 440 32.39 8.45 10.54
N GLY A 441 31.79 8.95 11.63
CA GLY A 441 32.00 10.30 12.10
C GLY A 441 33.48 10.65 12.19
N ARG A 442 33.87 11.84 11.73
CA ARG A 442 35.27 12.28 11.81
C ARG A 442 35.67 12.60 13.25
N THR A 443 36.95 12.75 13.56
CA THR A 443 37.42 13.34 14.84
C THR A 443 37.81 14.80 14.60
N PRO A 444 37.56 15.75 15.52
CA PRO A 444 37.02 17.06 15.11
C PRO A 444 38.02 18.05 14.53
N PRO A 445 37.64 18.70 13.41
CA PRO A 445 38.18 20.01 12.98
C PRO A 445 37.17 21.17 13.09
N LEU A 446 35.86 20.89 13.24
CA LEU A 446 34.74 21.86 13.28
C LEU A 446 33.77 21.56 14.44
N ALA A 447 34.27 21.49 15.67
CA ALA A 447 33.43 21.23 16.84
C ALA A 447 32.42 22.38 17.08
N LEU A 448 31.12 22.04 17.16
CA LEU A 448 30.07 22.99 17.56
C LEU A 448 29.99 23.08 19.10
N LYS A 449 30.01 24.29 19.65
CA LYS A 449 29.87 24.49 21.11
C LYS A 449 28.41 24.31 21.54
N GLY A 450 28.18 23.74 22.72
CA GLY A 450 26.86 23.69 23.38
C GLY A 450 25.95 22.50 23.02
N THR A 451 26.40 21.57 22.18
CA THR A 451 25.56 20.45 21.68
C THR A 451 25.59 19.18 22.53
N SER A 452 26.47 19.09 23.54
CA SER A 452 26.69 17.86 24.32
C SER A 452 25.46 17.33 25.03
N ASN A 453 24.54 18.20 25.44
CA ASN A 453 23.31 17.79 26.12
C ASN A 453 22.35 17.03 25.20
N PHE A 454 22.34 17.32 23.90
CA PHE A 454 21.48 16.66 22.92
C PHE A 454 21.94 15.24 22.57
N PHE A 455 23.11 14.78 23.05
CA PHE A 455 23.48 13.36 22.96
C PHE A 455 22.90 12.51 24.09
N LYS A 456 22.23 13.13 25.07
CA LYS A 456 21.53 12.42 26.15
C LYS A 456 20.06 12.17 25.77
N PRO A 457 19.38 11.15 26.34
CA PRO A 457 17.98 10.88 26.03
C PRO A 457 16.99 11.98 26.45
N PHE A 458 17.28 12.69 27.55
CA PHE A 458 16.31 13.59 28.19
C PHE A 458 15.77 14.72 27.29
N PRO A 459 16.59 15.48 26.53
CA PRO A 459 16.07 16.51 25.62
C PRO A 459 15.14 15.97 24.54
N TRP A 460 15.36 14.74 24.08
CA TRP A 460 14.51 14.11 23.07
C TRP A 460 13.18 13.66 23.64
N LEU A 461 13.16 13.13 24.87
CA LEU A 461 11.91 12.79 25.57
C LEU A 461 11.07 14.04 25.88
N LEU A 462 11.72 15.13 26.32
CA LEU A 462 11.03 16.41 26.52
C LEU A 462 10.52 16.99 25.19
N GLY A 463 11.33 16.93 24.13
CA GLY A 463 10.94 17.33 22.79
C GLY A 463 9.75 16.53 22.26
N LEU A 464 9.74 15.21 22.47
CA LEU A 464 8.61 14.35 22.13
C LEU A 464 7.34 14.84 22.84
N LEU A 465 7.40 15.01 24.16
CA LEU A 465 6.26 15.48 24.95
C LEU A 465 5.74 16.82 24.44
N MET A 466 6.63 17.79 24.20
CA MET A 466 6.24 19.12 23.70
C MET A 466 5.61 19.05 22.31
N LEU A 467 6.18 18.27 21.39
CA LEU A 467 5.63 18.12 20.03
C LEU A 467 4.30 17.38 20.04
N THR A 468 4.16 16.33 20.86
CA THR A 468 2.90 15.61 21.03
C THR A 468 1.81 16.53 21.58
N LEU A 469 2.13 17.37 22.58
CA LEU A 469 1.17 18.36 23.10
C LEU A 469 0.83 19.45 22.08
N PHE A 470 1.80 19.85 21.24
CA PHE A 470 1.59 20.85 20.20
C PHE A 470 0.67 20.36 19.08
N PHE A 471 0.88 19.13 18.60
CA PHE A 471 0.07 18.54 17.54
C PHE A 471 -1.20 17.85 18.04
N PHE A 472 -1.34 17.67 19.36
CA PHE A 472 -2.34 16.79 19.97
C PHE A 472 -2.32 15.36 19.38
N ASP A 473 -1.14 14.91 18.96
CA ASP A 473 -0.94 13.67 18.22
C ASP A 473 0.47 13.13 18.49
N LEU A 474 0.56 11.94 19.08
CA LEU A 474 1.83 11.28 19.42
C LEU A 474 2.61 10.86 18.17
N SER A 475 1.92 10.40 17.13
CA SER A 475 2.52 9.95 15.86
C SER A 475 3.20 11.12 15.15
N ARG A 476 2.48 12.24 14.97
CA ARG A 476 3.03 13.46 14.36
C ARG A 476 4.20 14.01 15.17
N GLY A 477 4.04 14.07 16.49
CA GLY A 477 5.11 14.53 17.38
C GLY A 477 6.38 13.67 17.26
N LEU A 478 6.23 12.35 17.25
CA LEU A 478 7.33 11.40 17.09
C LEU A 478 8.00 11.50 15.72
N LEU A 479 7.23 11.64 14.64
CA LEU A 479 7.75 11.77 13.28
C LEU A 479 8.64 13.02 13.13
N VAL A 480 8.15 14.17 13.59
CA VAL A 480 8.90 15.43 13.56
C VAL A 480 10.17 15.33 14.40
N LEU A 481 10.09 14.72 15.58
CA LEU A 481 11.25 14.48 16.44
C LEU A 481 12.30 13.59 15.74
N LEU A 482 11.88 12.53 15.05
CA LEU A 482 12.78 11.62 14.34
C LEU A 482 13.45 12.30 13.14
N VAL A 483 12.78 13.23 12.45
CA VAL A 483 13.42 14.08 11.44
C VAL A 483 14.52 14.94 12.07
N ALA A 484 14.22 15.60 13.20
CA ALA A 484 15.22 16.37 13.93
C ALA A 484 16.40 15.51 14.42
N TRP A 485 16.12 14.26 14.84
CA TRP A 485 17.13 13.27 15.22
C TRP A 485 18.06 12.92 14.05
N VAL A 486 17.49 12.64 12.87
CA VAL A 486 18.26 12.35 11.65
C VAL A 486 19.18 13.51 11.29
N VAL A 487 18.69 14.75 11.32
CA VAL A 487 19.50 15.93 11.06
C VAL A 487 20.61 16.08 12.09
N PHE A 488 20.27 15.98 13.39
CA PHE A 488 21.22 16.15 14.48
C PHE A 488 22.40 15.16 14.40
N TRP A 489 22.12 13.87 14.22
CA TRP A 489 23.18 12.87 14.13
C TRP A 489 24.01 13.00 12.86
N SER A 490 23.39 13.39 11.75
CA SER A 490 24.12 13.65 10.50
C SER A 490 25.07 14.85 10.65
N VAL A 491 24.64 15.93 11.32
CA VAL A 491 25.53 17.05 11.70
C VAL A 491 26.61 16.60 12.68
N GLY A 492 26.28 15.71 13.62
CA GLY A 492 27.23 15.09 14.53
C GLY A 492 28.34 14.31 13.80
N ALA A 493 28.03 13.67 12.67
CA ALA A 493 29.02 13.02 11.80
C ALA A 493 29.98 14.05 11.19
N MET A 494 29.44 15.18 10.72
CA MET A 494 30.22 16.31 10.21
C MET A 494 31.09 16.95 11.28
N THR A 495 30.67 17.10 12.54
CA THR A 495 31.49 17.79 13.55
C THR A 495 32.45 16.85 14.27
N GLY A 496 32.19 15.55 14.17
CA GLY A 496 32.89 14.50 14.88
C GLY A 496 32.40 14.22 16.30
N GLN A 497 31.40 14.97 16.74
CA GLN A 497 30.79 14.79 18.05
C GLN A 497 30.02 13.47 18.15
N ALA A 498 29.45 12.97 17.04
CA ALA A 498 28.76 11.69 17.03
C ALA A 498 29.67 10.52 17.44
N LYS A 499 30.89 10.48 16.89
CA LYS A 499 31.89 9.45 17.24
C LYS A 499 32.38 9.58 18.69
N GLN A 500 32.49 10.80 19.21
CA GLN A 500 32.89 11.04 20.61
C GLN A 500 31.83 10.57 21.62
N HIS A 501 30.55 10.60 21.23
CA HIS A 501 29.44 10.20 22.09
C HIS A 501 28.89 8.81 21.74
N ALA A 502 29.57 8.06 20.87
CA ALA A 502 29.23 6.69 20.55
C ALA A 502 29.44 5.76 21.76
N PRO A 503 28.64 4.69 21.92
CA PRO A 503 28.87 3.69 22.95
C PRO A 503 30.27 3.08 22.80
N SER A 504 31.01 2.96 23.91
CA SER A 504 32.33 2.30 23.90
C SER A 504 32.23 0.78 23.81
N SER A 505 31.04 0.21 24.09
CA SER A 505 30.81 -1.23 24.03
C SER A 505 30.65 -1.69 22.58
N LYS A 506 31.55 -2.59 22.15
CA LYS A 506 31.45 -3.27 20.86
C LYS A 506 30.15 -4.08 20.74
N THR A 507 29.70 -4.68 21.84
CA THR A 507 28.47 -5.46 21.91
C THR A 507 27.25 -4.61 21.57
N VAL A 508 27.12 -3.43 22.20
CA VAL A 508 26.03 -2.49 21.91
C VAL A 508 26.04 -2.06 20.45
N HIS A 509 27.22 -1.75 19.91
CA HIS A 509 27.36 -1.28 18.54
C HIS A 509 26.98 -2.35 17.52
N LEU A 510 27.45 -3.59 17.69
CA LEU A 510 27.13 -4.71 16.80
C LEU A 510 25.66 -5.14 16.89
N LEU A 511 25.06 -5.09 18.07
CA LEU A 511 23.62 -5.31 18.21
C LEU A 511 22.80 -4.23 17.50
N ALA A 512 23.23 -2.97 17.58
CA ALA A 512 22.53 -1.90 16.89
C ALA A 512 22.65 -2.01 15.35
N VAL A 513 23.78 -2.52 14.83
CA VAL A 513 23.94 -2.90 13.40
C VAL A 513 22.91 -3.95 13.03
N LEU A 514 22.84 -5.04 13.80
CA LEU A 514 21.88 -6.12 13.56
C LEU A 514 20.43 -5.61 13.56
N VAL A 515 20.06 -4.81 14.57
CA VAL A 515 18.72 -4.22 14.68
C VAL A 515 18.41 -3.31 13.49
N SER A 516 19.36 -2.50 13.03
CA SER A 516 19.13 -1.62 11.88
C SER A 516 19.06 -2.37 10.55
N LEU A 517 19.74 -3.50 10.40
CA LEU A 517 19.59 -4.37 9.22
C LEU A 517 18.22 -5.05 9.20
N LEU A 518 17.77 -5.57 10.36
CA LEU A 518 16.49 -6.26 10.49
C LEU A 518 15.30 -5.30 10.35
N LEU A 519 15.39 -4.07 10.89
CA LEU A 519 14.29 -3.11 10.92
C LEU A 519 14.40 -2.00 9.85
N GLY A 520 15.57 -1.79 9.26
CA GLY A 520 15.84 -0.69 8.33
C GLY A 520 15.36 -0.95 6.90
N SER A 521 15.37 -2.20 6.44
CA SER A 521 14.94 -2.61 5.08
C SER A 521 15.49 -1.66 3.99
N LEU A 522 14.66 -1.20 3.04
CA LEU A 522 14.99 -0.28 1.94
C LEU A 522 15.50 1.11 2.39
N ARG A 523 15.53 1.42 3.70
CA ARG A 523 15.94 2.74 4.22
C ARG A 523 17.42 2.89 4.45
N LEU A 524 18.21 1.95 3.96
CA LEU A 524 19.66 2.11 3.77
C LEU A 524 20.01 3.41 3.02
N TRP A 525 19.12 3.94 2.17
CA TRP A 525 19.30 5.24 1.52
C TRP A 525 19.54 6.40 2.51
N TYR A 526 18.96 6.35 3.73
CA TYR A 526 19.21 7.38 4.75
C TYR A 526 20.67 7.41 5.23
N ALA A 527 21.50 6.41 4.91
CA ALA A 527 22.94 6.46 5.12
C ALA A 527 23.62 7.58 4.31
N LEU A 528 23.02 8.02 3.21
CA LEU A 528 23.58 9.07 2.36
C LEU A 528 23.60 10.45 3.05
N LEU A 529 22.66 10.74 3.95
CA LEU A 529 22.59 12.00 4.70
C LEU A 529 23.80 12.24 5.62
N PRO A 530 24.13 11.33 6.57
CA PRO A 530 25.32 11.46 7.40
C PRO A 530 26.61 11.35 6.57
N MET A 531 26.62 10.57 5.48
CA MET A 531 27.77 10.52 4.55
C MET A 531 28.00 11.87 3.86
N PHE A 532 26.94 12.51 3.36
CA PHE A 532 27.00 13.83 2.75
C PHE A 532 27.56 14.86 3.74
N LEU A 533 27.05 14.87 4.98
CA LEU A 533 27.54 15.79 6.00
C LEU A 533 28.97 15.47 6.45
N LEU A 534 29.36 14.20 6.54
CA LEU A 534 30.74 13.78 6.80
C LEU A 534 31.70 14.33 5.73
N VAL A 535 31.39 14.08 4.46
CA VAL A 535 32.22 14.49 3.31
C VAL A 535 32.24 16.02 3.18
N THR A 536 31.11 16.68 3.43
CA THR A 536 31.04 18.16 3.52
C THR A 536 32.01 18.68 4.60
N GLY A 537 32.03 18.04 5.77
CA GLY A 537 32.99 18.36 6.81
C GLY A 537 34.44 18.22 6.34
N LEU A 538 34.76 17.13 5.65
CA LEU A 538 36.10 16.87 5.10
C LEU A 538 36.51 17.90 4.04
N ALA A 539 35.58 18.31 3.17
CA ALA A 539 35.82 19.31 2.13
C ALA A 539 36.03 20.72 2.72
N LEU A 540 35.26 21.08 3.76
CA LEU A 540 35.30 22.40 4.41
C LEU A 540 36.37 22.52 5.52
N GLU A 541 37.16 21.47 5.76
CA GLU A 541 38.19 21.50 6.78
C GLU A 541 39.31 22.51 6.43
N LYS A 542 39.81 23.25 7.43
CA LYS A 542 40.86 24.27 7.23
C LYS A 542 42.15 23.73 6.58
N THR A 543 42.47 22.46 6.80
CA THR A 543 43.64 21.78 6.25
C THR A 543 43.34 21.07 4.92
N ALA A 544 42.10 21.07 4.44
CA ALA A 544 41.69 20.34 3.23
C ALA A 544 42.53 20.75 1.99
N GLN A 545 42.87 22.04 1.88
CA GLN A 545 43.70 22.55 0.78
C GLN A 545 45.14 22.00 0.79
N ARG A 546 45.63 21.54 1.95
CA ARG A 546 46.98 20.97 2.11
C ARG A 546 47.06 19.48 1.74
N ARG A 547 45.92 18.82 1.48
CA ARG A 547 45.89 17.42 1.07
C ARG A 547 46.41 17.27 -0.36
N PRO A 548 47.01 16.12 -0.72
CA PRO A 548 47.40 15.81 -2.09
C PRO A 548 46.25 16.04 -3.09
N GLN A 549 46.60 16.40 -4.32
CA GLN A 549 45.59 16.71 -5.34
C GLN A 549 44.59 15.57 -5.57
N HIS A 550 45.06 14.33 -5.63
CA HIS A 550 44.19 13.16 -5.82
C HIS A 550 43.18 13.02 -4.69
N GLU A 551 43.57 13.16 -3.41
CA GLU A 551 42.63 13.10 -2.28
C GLU A 551 41.58 14.22 -2.33
N ARG A 552 41.99 15.44 -2.70
CA ARG A 552 41.05 16.57 -2.83
C ARG A 552 40.04 16.31 -3.95
N VAL A 553 40.50 15.81 -5.10
CA VAL A 553 39.64 15.43 -6.21
C VAL A 553 38.67 14.34 -5.77
N SER A 554 39.13 13.26 -5.13
CA SER A 554 38.27 12.19 -4.64
C SER A 554 37.19 12.68 -3.66
N VAL A 555 37.55 13.55 -2.71
CA VAL A 555 36.58 14.12 -1.74
C VAL A 555 35.49 14.93 -2.45
N TRP A 556 35.87 15.80 -3.39
CA TRP A 556 34.91 16.60 -4.15
C TRP A 556 34.07 15.74 -5.11
N THR A 557 34.66 14.72 -5.74
CA THR A 557 33.92 13.77 -6.58
C THR A 557 32.86 13.04 -5.77
N ILE A 558 33.23 12.47 -4.60
CA ILE A 558 32.28 11.80 -3.70
C ILE A 558 31.21 12.80 -3.23
N TRP A 559 31.59 14.03 -2.89
CA TRP A 559 30.64 15.06 -2.48
C TRP A 559 29.61 15.36 -3.57
N CYS A 560 30.04 15.56 -4.83
CA CYS A 560 29.16 15.77 -5.96
C CYS A 560 28.22 14.58 -6.20
N LEU A 561 28.73 13.34 -6.15
CA LEU A 561 27.92 12.14 -6.29
C LEU A 561 26.86 12.02 -5.19
N LEU A 562 27.20 12.39 -3.95
CA LEU A 562 26.24 12.42 -2.84
C LEU A 562 25.16 13.48 -3.03
N VAL A 563 25.53 14.69 -3.49
CA VAL A 563 24.55 15.74 -3.82
C VAL A 563 23.61 15.27 -4.92
N LEU A 564 24.14 14.71 -6.00
CA LEU A 564 23.33 14.16 -7.09
C LEU A 564 22.41 13.04 -6.59
N SER A 565 22.92 12.10 -5.77
CA SER A 565 22.14 10.99 -5.23
C SER A 565 21.02 11.45 -4.28
N LEU A 566 21.21 12.55 -3.55
CA LEU A 566 20.20 13.11 -2.66
C LEU A 566 19.17 13.97 -3.41
N SER A 567 19.58 14.68 -4.47
CA SER A 567 18.71 15.63 -5.17
C SER A 567 18.06 15.10 -6.46
N TYR A 568 18.73 14.25 -7.25
CA TYR A 568 18.27 13.81 -8.59
C TYR A 568 17.44 12.52 -8.57
N VAL A 569 17.25 11.91 -7.40
CA VAL A 569 16.45 10.68 -7.22
C VAL A 569 14.98 10.99 -6.89
N HIS A 570 14.68 12.18 -6.37
CA HIS A 570 13.32 12.48 -5.91
C HIS A 570 12.49 13.25 -6.93
N ARG A 571 11.66 12.50 -7.67
CA ARG A 571 10.58 13.05 -8.52
C ARG A 571 9.66 14.03 -7.77
N ARG A 572 9.47 13.80 -6.47
CA ARG A 572 8.64 14.64 -5.59
C ARG A 572 9.27 16.01 -5.27
N ILE A 573 10.59 16.16 -5.33
CA ILE A 573 11.28 17.42 -4.99
C ILE A 573 11.51 18.27 -6.24
N LEU A 574 11.94 17.66 -7.34
CA LEU A 574 12.28 18.37 -8.58
C LEU A 574 11.19 18.28 -9.65
N GLY A 575 10.06 17.63 -9.34
CA GLY A 575 8.99 17.35 -10.32
C GLY A 575 9.34 16.23 -11.32
N ASP A 576 10.59 15.77 -11.33
CA ASP A 576 11.13 14.85 -12.33
C ASP A 576 12.22 13.93 -11.75
N HIS A 577 12.33 12.70 -12.26
CA HIS A 577 13.30 11.71 -11.75
C HIS A 577 14.52 11.67 -12.68
N HIS A 578 15.37 12.70 -12.60
CA HIS A 578 16.49 12.88 -13.52
C HIS A 578 17.49 11.71 -13.55
N LEU A 579 17.75 11.04 -12.42
CA LEU A 579 18.61 9.84 -12.42
C LEU A 579 17.97 8.67 -13.17
N LEU A 580 16.67 8.43 -12.97
CA LEU A 580 15.92 7.41 -13.71
C LEU A 580 15.85 7.77 -15.19
N LYS A 581 15.68 9.06 -15.55
CA LYS A 581 15.79 9.52 -16.94
C LYS A 581 17.18 9.27 -17.50
N LEU A 582 18.26 9.51 -16.75
CA LEU A 582 19.64 9.21 -17.16
C LEU A 582 19.90 7.72 -17.33
N VAL A 583 19.32 6.86 -16.49
CA VAL A 583 19.41 5.40 -16.63
C VAL A 583 18.53 4.89 -17.78
N ASN A 584 17.36 5.50 -17.99
CA ASN A 584 16.45 5.22 -19.10
C ASN A 584 16.93 5.83 -20.43
N LEU A 585 17.92 6.73 -20.41
CA LEU A 585 18.81 7.00 -21.54
C LEU A 585 19.72 5.78 -21.75
N ALA A 586 19.13 4.59 -21.86
CA ALA A 586 19.82 3.42 -22.34
C ALA A 586 20.44 3.79 -23.69
N PRO A 587 21.70 3.42 -23.95
CA PRO A 587 22.36 3.81 -25.18
C PRO A 587 21.64 3.18 -26.37
N SER A 588 20.84 3.99 -27.07
CA SER A 588 20.15 3.59 -28.30
C SER A 588 21.12 3.49 -29.48
N ASN A 589 22.38 3.90 -29.29
CA ASN A 589 23.44 3.81 -30.28
C ASN A 589 24.84 3.70 -29.65
N VAL A 590 25.81 3.26 -30.46
CA VAL A 590 27.21 3.02 -30.06
C VAL A 590 27.88 4.28 -29.50
N PHE A 591 27.51 5.47 -29.98
CA PHE A 591 28.07 6.74 -29.52
C PHE A 591 27.68 7.05 -28.06
N SER A 592 26.41 6.90 -27.71
CA SER A 592 25.91 7.09 -26.34
C SER A 592 26.48 6.06 -25.36
N ALA A 593 26.70 4.82 -25.81
CA ALA A 593 27.40 3.79 -25.01
C ALA A 593 28.86 4.18 -24.74
N LEU A 594 29.56 4.72 -25.73
CA LEU A 594 30.94 5.20 -25.61
C LEU A 594 31.06 6.41 -24.68
N VAL A 595 30.11 7.35 -24.75
CA VAL A 595 30.06 8.49 -23.82
C VAL A 595 29.83 8.02 -22.39
N LEU A 596 28.91 7.07 -22.16
CA LEU A 596 28.66 6.49 -20.85
C LEU A 596 29.88 5.74 -20.31
N ALA A 597 30.56 4.96 -21.16
CA ALA A 597 31.80 4.26 -20.81
C ALA A 597 32.93 5.25 -20.46
N VAL A 598 33.09 6.33 -21.24
CA VAL A 598 34.08 7.38 -20.96
C VAL A 598 33.76 8.12 -19.66
N MET A 599 32.48 8.41 -19.37
CA MET A 599 32.09 8.98 -18.08
C MET A 599 32.39 8.01 -16.93
N LEU A 600 32.03 6.73 -17.05
CA LEU A 600 32.34 5.71 -16.03
C LEU A 600 33.85 5.57 -15.80
N ILE A 601 34.67 5.65 -16.86
CA ILE A 601 36.14 5.64 -16.78
C ILE A 601 36.68 6.92 -16.12
N LEU A 602 36.15 8.09 -16.47
CA LEU A 602 36.55 9.38 -15.89
C LEU A 602 36.16 9.52 -14.41
N PHE A 603 35.12 8.82 -13.96
CA PHE A 603 34.67 8.81 -12.56
C PHE A 603 35.25 7.64 -11.74
N SER A 604 36.03 6.74 -12.35
CA SER A 604 36.67 5.59 -11.67
C SER A 604 38.19 5.75 -11.44
N VAL A 605 38.73 6.94 -11.70
CA VAL A 605 40.12 7.37 -11.41
C VAL A 605 40.08 8.58 -10.49
#